data_AF-A0A538PHY1-F1
#
_entry.id   AF-A0A538PHY1-F1
#
_cell.length_a   1.000
_cell.length_b   1.000
_cell.length_c   1.000
_cell.angle_alpha   90.00
_cell.angle_beta   90.00
_cell.angle_gamma   90.00
#
_symmetry.space_group_name_H-M   'P 1'
#
loop_
_entity.id
_entity.type
_entity.pdbx_description
1 polymer ?
#
loop_
_entity_poly.entity_id
_entity_poly.type
_entity_poly.pdbx_seq_one_letter_code
_entity_poly.pdbx_strand_id
1 'polypeptide(L)'
;MSAVVVEPWGAHPSYAQGYYDRDNDFYVGWEEISRDRAELAHYLDEFVYGVQDRAEYMEKQPRLLERLKAGEQRCAGVNYGF
;
A
#
# COMPACT_ATOMS: atom_id res chain seq x y z
N MET A 1 21.36 8.80 11.19
CA MET A 1 20.27 7.81 11.03
C MET A 1 20.41 6.83 12.17
N SER A 2 19.40 6.69 13.03
CA SER A 2 19.49 5.90 14.27
C SER A 2 18.75 4.56 14.21
N ALA A 3 17.96 4.30 13.16
CA ALA A 3 17.28 3.03 12.92
C ALA A 3 17.06 2.78 11.42
N VAL A 4 17.12 1.51 11.02
CA VAL A 4 16.79 0.99 9.69
C VAL A 4 15.99 -0.30 9.91
N VAL A 5 14.87 -0.47 9.21
CA VAL A 5 13.98 -1.64 9.32
C VAL A 5 13.65 -2.14 7.92
N VAL A 6 13.70 -3.46 7.73
CA VAL A 6 13.28 -4.11 6.49
C VAL A 6 11.80 -4.47 6.63
N GLU A 7 10.93 -3.75 5.92
CA GLU A 7 9.49 -3.91 6.03
C GLU A 7 8.83 -4.02 4.65
N PRO A 8 8.62 -5.25 4.12
CA PRO A 8 7.91 -5.47 2.88
C PRO A 8 6.50 -4.84 2.91
N TRP A 9 6.06 -4.25 1.79
CA TRP A 9 4.77 -3.56 1.73
C TRP A 9 4.60 -2.41 2.73
N GLY A 10 5.70 -1.89 3.29
CA GLY A 10 5.68 -0.82 4.29
C GLY A 10 4.98 0.47 3.84
N ALA A 11 4.93 0.77 2.54
CA ALA A 11 4.34 1.98 1.98
C ALA A 11 2.88 1.82 1.50
N HIS A 12 2.32 0.61 1.48
CA HIS A 12 0.90 0.41 1.15
C HIS A 12 0.01 1.26 2.10
N PRO A 13 -1.05 1.94 1.60
CA PRO A 13 -1.67 1.85 0.26
C PRO A 13 -0.99 2.65 -0.85
N SER A 14 0.10 3.37 -0.56
CA SER A 14 0.91 4.03 -1.59
C SER A 14 1.78 3.02 -2.36
N TYR A 15 2.42 3.49 -3.43
CA TYR A 15 3.33 2.69 -4.25
C TYR A 15 4.75 2.65 -3.68
N ALA A 16 5.50 1.62 -4.07
CA ALA A 16 6.97 1.59 -3.98
C ALA A 16 7.51 1.31 -5.39
N GLN A 17 8.11 2.32 -6.02
CA GLN A 17 8.48 2.28 -7.44
C GLN A 17 9.36 1.06 -7.76
N GLY A 18 8.95 0.27 -8.74
CA GLY A 18 9.64 -0.95 -9.17
C GLY A 18 9.35 -2.19 -8.30
N TYR A 19 8.63 -2.06 -7.19
CA TYR A 19 8.23 -3.17 -6.31
C TYR A 19 6.74 -3.47 -6.41
N TYR A 20 5.89 -2.48 -6.17
CA TYR A 20 4.43 -2.60 -6.26
C TYR A 20 3.77 -1.26 -6.57
N ASP A 21 2.61 -1.33 -7.22
CA ASP A 21 1.81 -0.18 -7.61
C ASP A 21 0.93 0.34 -6.45
N ARG A 22 0.33 1.51 -6.63
CA ARG A 22 -0.55 2.15 -5.66
C ARG A 22 -1.91 1.46 -5.61
N ASP A 23 -2.45 1.31 -4.41
CA ASP A 23 -3.83 0.85 -4.22
C ASP A 23 -4.84 1.99 -4.40
N ASN A 24 -5.11 2.37 -5.65
CA ASN A 24 -6.05 3.46 -5.94
C ASN A 24 -7.48 3.13 -5.48
N ASP A 25 -7.89 1.86 -5.54
CA ASP A 25 -9.21 1.43 -5.07
C ASP A 25 -9.37 1.65 -3.57
N PHE A 26 -8.32 1.37 -2.78
CA PHE A 26 -8.30 1.72 -1.36
C PHE A 26 -8.49 3.24 -1.15
N TYR A 27 -7.77 4.07 -1.90
CA TYR A 27 -7.90 5.53 -1.79
C TYR A 27 -9.31 6.03 -2.13
N VAL A 28 -9.96 5.43 -3.13
CA VAL A 28 -11.35 5.77 -3.48
C VAL A 28 -12.31 5.33 -2.36
N GLY A 29 -12.17 4.11 -1.86
CA GLY A 29 -13.02 3.59 -0.77
C GLY A 29 -12.80 4.28 0.58
N TRP A 30 -11.64 4.90 0.79
CA TRP A 30 -11.29 5.53 2.06
C TRP A 30 -12.24 6.67 2.46
N GLU A 31 -12.79 7.41 1.50
CA GLU A 31 -13.74 8.49 1.79
C GLU A 31 -14.98 7.94 2.51
N GLU A 32 -15.52 6.82 2.05
CA GLU A 32 -16.70 6.18 2.62
C GLU A 32 -16.39 5.63 4.02
N ILE A 33 -15.29 4.89 4.16
CA ILE A 33 -14.85 4.28 5.43
C ILE A 33 -14.60 5.36 6.49
N SER A 34 -13.89 6.43 6.13
CA SER A 34 -13.47 7.45 7.10
C SER A 34 -14.57 8.44 7.49
N ARG A 35 -15.66 8.53 6.72
CA ARG A 35 -16.79 9.43 7.01
C ARG A 35 -17.71 8.88 8.09
N ASP A 36 -17.91 7.56 8.14
CA ASP A 36 -18.72 6.92 9.15
C ASP A 36 -17.87 6.50 10.36
N ARG A 37 -18.30 6.86 11.57
CA ARG A 37 -17.53 6.60 12.80
C ARG A 37 -17.46 5.11 13.14
N ALA A 38 -18.51 4.35 12.87
CA ALA A 38 -18.56 2.93 13.15
C ALA A 38 -17.69 2.17 12.15
N GLU A 39 -17.78 2.50 10.86
CA GLU A 39 -16.94 1.91 9.81
C GLU A 39 -15.46 2.23 10.01
N LEU A 40 -15.13 3.48 10.36
CA LEU A 40 -13.75 3.85 10.68
C LEU A 40 -13.23 3.08 11.91
N ALA A 41 -14.04 2.94 12.96
CA ALA A 41 -13.64 2.18 14.14
C ALA A 41 -13.40 0.71 13.80
N HIS A 42 -14.28 0.10 13.02
CA HIS A 42 -14.12 -1.28 12.54
C HIS A 42 -12.84 -1.45 11.72
N TYR A 43 -12.56 -0.54 10.79
CA TYR A 43 -11.34 -0.56 9.99
C TYR A 43 -10.08 -0.48 10.87
N LEU A 44 -10.05 0.44 11.84
CA LEU A 44 -8.90 0.59 12.73
C LEU A 44 -8.73 -0.64 13.63
N ASP A 45 -9.81 -1.18 14.18
CA ASP A 45 -9.78 -2.39 14.98
C ASP A 45 -9.26 -3.58 14.17
N GLU A 46 -9.63 -3.71 12.89
CA GLU A 46 -9.23 -4.84 12.06
C GLU A 46 -7.80 -4.74 11.51
N PHE A 47 -7.41 -3.57 10.99
CA PHE A 47 -6.19 -3.41 10.18
C PHE A 47 -5.08 -2.61 10.88
N VAL A 48 -5.35 -2.02 12.04
CA VAL A 48 -4.36 -1.24 12.81
C VAL A 48 -4.14 -1.83 14.20
N TYR A 49 -5.18 -1.95 15.01
CA TYR A 49 -5.07 -2.44 16.38
C TYR A 49 -5.11 -3.97 16.48
N GLY A 50 -5.79 -4.62 15.53
CA GLY A 50 -5.97 -6.07 15.47
C GLY A 50 -4.89 -6.82 14.69
N VAL A 51 -3.78 -6.17 14.36
CA VAL A 51 -2.59 -6.79 13.74
C VAL A 51 -1.37 -6.53 14.61
N GLN A 52 -0.53 -7.55 14.80
CA GLN A 52 0.70 -7.43 15.56
C GLN A 52 1.82 -6.76 14.75
N ASP A 53 1.84 -7.00 13.44
CA ASP A 53 2.84 -6.49 12.53
C ASP A 53 2.30 -6.35 11.09
N ARG A 54 3.19 -5.94 10.19
CA ARG A 54 2.86 -5.77 8.78
C ARG A 54 2.68 -7.10 8.05
N ALA A 55 3.28 -8.21 8.53
CA ALA A 55 3.07 -9.52 7.91
C ALA A 55 1.61 -9.96 8.12
N GLU A 56 1.08 -9.83 9.34
CA GLU A 56 -0.32 -10.14 9.65
C GLU A 56 -1.29 -9.22 8.87
N TYR A 57 -0.95 -7.94 8.73
CA TYR A 57 -1.69 -7.01 7.85
C TYR A 57 -1.80 -7.52 6.41
N MET A 58 -0.72 -8.09 5.86
CA MET A 58 -0.68 -8.62 4.50
C MET A 58 -1.43 -9.96 4.37
N GLU A 59 -1.39 -10.82 5.40
CA GLU A 59 -2.15 -12.08 5.44
C GLU A 59 -3.67 -11.84 5.37
N LYS A 60 -4.16 -10.74 5.96
CA LYS A 60 -5.57 -10.32 5.84
C LYS A 60 -5.96 -9.89 4.43
N GLN A 61 -4.99 -9.61 3.55
CA GLN A 61 -5.23 -9.11 2.19
C GLN A 61 -4.49 -9.94 1.14
N PRO A 62 -4.80 -11.24 1.00
CA PRO A 62 -4.00 -12.17 0.21
C PRO A 62 -3.95 -11.82 -1.29
N ARG A 63 -4.96 -11.11 -1.80
CA ARG A 63 -5.02 -10.69 -3.22
C ARG A 63 -4.22 -9.43 -3.53
N LEU A 64 -3.73 -8.71 -2.53
CA LEU A 64 -3.04 -7.43 -2.70
C LEU A 64 -1.75 -7.61 -3.53
N LEU A 65 -1.02 -8.72 -3.30
CA LEU A 65 0.18 -9.06 -4.07
C LEU A 65 -0.12 -9.23 -5.56
N GLU A 66 -1.22 -9.89 -5.91
CA GLU A 66 -1.59 -10.12 -7.31
C GLU A 66 -2.06 -8.82 -7.97
N ARG A 67 -2.84 -8.03 -7.23
CA ARG A 67 -3.49 -6.80 -7.73
C ARG A 67 -2.51 -5.66 -7.98
N LEU A 68 -1.52 -5.52 -7.10
CA LEU A 68 -0.56 -4.40 -7.12
C LEU A 68 0.81 -4.81 -7.64
N LYS A 69 0.95 -6.02 -8.21
CA LYS A 69 2.21 -6.47 -8.79
C LYS A 69 2.69 -5.47 -9.85
N ALA A 70 3.83 -4.83 -9.60
CA ALA A 70 4.41 -3.90 -10.56
C ALA A 70 4.84 -4.64 -11.84
N GLY A 71 4.48 -4.07 -12.98
CA GLY A 71 5.00 -4.49 -14.28
C GLY A 71 6.36 -3.82 -14.58
N GLU A 72 7.15 -4.44 -15.44
CA GLU A 72 8.39 -3.84 -15.93
C GLU A 72 8.06 -2.68 -16.88
N GLN A 73 8.40 -1.45 -16.47
CA GLN A 73 8.22 -0.24 -17.27
C GLN A 73 9.53 0.53 -17.31
N ARG A 74 10.33 0.31 -18.35
CA ARG A 74 11.60 1.03 -18.55
C ARG A 74 11.33 2.39 -19.17
N CYS A 75 11.77 3.45 -18.51
CA CYS A 75 11.82 4.76 -19.14
C CYS A 75 12.91 4.74 -20.23
N ALA A 76 12.57 5.12 -21.47
CA ALA A 76 13.56 5.29 -22.53
C ALA A 76 14.31 6.62 -22.36
N GLY A 77 15.52 6.71 -22.93
CA GLY A 77 16.30 7.95 -22.88
C GLY A 77 15.61 9.09 -23.61
N VAL A 78 15.52 10.26 -22.97
CA VAL A 78 15.03 11.49 -23.60
C VAL A 78 16.21 12.21 -24.25
N ASN A 79 16.18 12.32 -25.57
CA ASN A 79 17.17 13.11 -26.32
C ASN A 79 16.69 14.57 -26.41
N TYR A 80 17.36 15.47 -25.70
CA TYR A 80 17.03 16.91 -25.68
C TYR A 80 17.63 17.72 -26.83
N GLY A 81 18.39 17.08 -27.73
CA GLY A 81 18.82 17.68 -28.99
C GLY A 81 19.84 18.83 -28.88
N PHE A 82 20.48 19.02 -27.72
CA PHE A 82 21.63 19.91 -27.53
C PHE A 82 22.93 19.11 -27.45
#